data_AF-A0AAF0AVW3-F1
#
_entry.id   AF-A0AAF0AVW3-F1
#
_cell.length_a   1.000
_cell.length_b   1.000
_cell.length_c   1.000
_cell.angle_alpha   90.00
_cell.angle_beta   90.00
_cell.angle_gamma   90.00
#
_symmetry.space_group_name_H-M   'P 1'
#
loop_
_entity.id
_entity.type
_entity.pdbx_description
1 polymer ?
#
loop_
_entity_poly.entity_id
_entity_poly.type
_entity_poly.pdbx_seq_one_letter_code
_entity_poly.pdbx_strand_id
1 'polypeptide(L)'
;MEDEENLRDAVNLQVLKFHYPTIASTVDIASHVAVYQFDIPSQQWIKTAIEGTFFLVKDQSGRIGYVILNRNSPENLYLFIENSQNVHLVDRYLIHKLQDRQVVGLWMFDPNDMNRIYNRLYHHKF
;
A
#
# COMPACT_ATOMS: atom_id res chain seq x y z
N MET A 1 14.30 22.32 4.90
CA MET A 1 12.97 21.92 4.39
C MET A 1 13.13 20.84 3.32
N GLU A 2 13.79 21.12 2.18
CA GLU A 2 14.07 20.10 1.14
C GLU A 2 15.08 19.03 1.60
N ASP A 3 16.14 19.42 2.31
CA ASP A 3 17.14 18.48 2.85
C ASP A 3 16.56 17.50 3.89
N GLU A 4 15.58 17.95 4.69
CA GLU A 4 14.92 17.11 5.70
C GLU A 4 13.97 16.10 5.06
N GLU A 5 13.29 16.49 3.98
CA GLU A 5 12.42 15.60 3.20
C GLU A 5 13.25 14.52 2.49
N ASN A 6 14.36 14.91 1.87
CA ASN A 6 15.30 13.98 1.25
C ASN A 6 15.88 12.99 2.27
N LEU A 7 16.21 13.45 3.48
CA LEU A 7 16.69 12.57 4.55
C LEU A 7 15.60 11.59 5.01
N ARG A 8 14.36 12.06 5.18
CA ARG A 8 13.22 11.21 5.55
C ARG A 8 12.99 10.11 4.51
N ASP A 9 13.03 10.46 3.23
CA ASP A 9 12.80 9.51 2.15
C ASP A 9 13.93 8.48 2.03
N ALA A 10 15.18 8.90 2.26
CA ALA A 10 16.33 8.00 2.33
C ALA A 10 16.20 6.99 3.49
N VAL A 11 15.81 7.46 4.68
CA VAL A 11 15.58 6.60 5.86
C VAL A 11 14.42 5.63 5.61
N ASN A 12 13.30 6.12 5.08
CA ASN A 12 12.15 5.27 4.74
C ASN A 12 12.53 4.17 3.75
N LEU A 13 13.25 4.53 2.69
CA LEU A 13 13.70 3.55 1.70
C LEU A 13 14.70 2.54 2.30
N GLN A 14 15.56 2.97 3.21
CA GLN A 14 16.49 2.08 3.91
C GLN A 14 15.74 1.05 4.77
N VAL A 15 14.70 1.47 5.50
CA VAL A 15 13.84 0.56 6.29
C VAL A 15 13.12 -0.42 5.37
N LEU A 16 12.54 0.06 4.27
CA LEU A 16 11.87 -0.79 3.29
C LEU A 16 12.84 -1.84 2.71
N LYS A 17 14.06 -1.44 2.33
CA LYS A 17 15.09 -2.34 1.78
C LYS A 17 15.61 -3.34 2.81
N PHE A 18 15.63 -2.98 4.10
CA PHE A 18 15.99 -3.91 5.17
C PHE A 18 15.02 -5.10 5.22
N HIS A 19 13.72 -4.84 5.13
CA HIS A 19 12.69 -5.91 5.10
C HIS A 19 12.58 -6.58 3.72
N TYR A 20 12.69 -5.80 2.63
CA TYR A 20 12.43 -6.22 1.27
C TYR A 20 13.53 -5.69 0.32
N PRO A 21 14.65 -6.43 0.16
CA PRO A 21 15.81 -5.95 -0.61
C PRO A 21 15.53 -5.64 -2.09
N THR A 22 14.45 -6.19 -2.65
CA THR A 22 14.04 -5.99 -4.05
C THR A 22 13.38 -4.64 -4.29
N ILE A 23 12.99 -3.89 -3.26
CA ILE A 23 12.41 -2.55 -3.42
C ILE A 23 13.47 -1.60 -3.96
N ALA A 24 13.17 -0.94 -5.08
CA ALA A 24 14.06 0.02 -5.72
C ALA A 24 13.80 1.44 -5.22
N SER A 25 12.53 1.85 -5.16
CA SER A 25 12.12 3.20 -4.77
C SER A 25 10.71 3.25 -4.16
N THR A 26 10.46 4.31 -3.40
CA THR A 26 9.12 4.73 -2.95
C THR A 26 8.48 5.63 -4.02
N VAL A 27 7.19 5.46 -4.26
CA VAL A 27 6.40 6.23 -5.25
C VAL A 27 5.47 7.23 -4.56
N ASP A 28 4.82 6.83 -3.47
CA ASP A 28 3.93 7.67 -2.67
C ASP A 28 3.80 7.06 -1.26
N ILE A 29 3.34 7.85 -0.29
CA ILE A 29 3.23 7.47 1.11
C ILE A 29 1.87 7.92 1.65
N ALA A 30 1.22 7.09 2.46
CA ALA A 30 0.10 7.50 3.30
C ALA A 30 0.42 7.20 4.77
N SER A 31 0.16 8.18 5.63
CA SER A 31 0.65 8.15 7.01
C SER A 31 -0.06 7.12 7.88
N HIS A 32 -1.31 6.78 7.57
CA HIS A 32 -2.10 5.84 8.37
C HIS A 32 -3.13 5.12 7.52
N VAL A 33 -2.97 3.80 7.42
CA VAL A 33 -3.86 2.90 6.70
C VAL A 33 -4.22 1.72 7.59
N ALA A 34 -5.51 1.38 7.64
CA ALA A 34 -6.02 0.16 8.26
C ALA A 34 -6.42 -0.85 7.17
N VAL A 35 -6.07 -2.11 7.38
CA VAL A 35 -6.34 -3.18 6.42
C VAL A 35 -7.59 -3.96 6.82
N TYR A 36 -8.42 -4.23 5.83
CA TYR A 36 -9.58 -5.10 5.91
C TYR A 36 -9.43 -6.22 4.89
N GLN A 37 -9.95 -7.40 5.22
CA GLN A 37 -10.02 -8.52 4.29
C GLN A 37 -11.47 -8.94 4.14
N PHE A 38 -11.89 -9.20 2.90
CA PHE A 38 -13.22 -9.73 2.64
C PHE A 38 -13.20 -11.25 2.83
N ASP A 39 -13.97 -11.74 3.79
CA ASP A 39 -14.18 -13.16 4.00
C ASP A 39 -15.29 -13.65 3.06
N ILE A 40 -14.90 -14.44 2.05
CA ILE A 40 -15.82 -14.96 1.03
C ILE A 40 -16.90 -15.87 1.63
N PRO A 41 -16.58 -16.84 2.53
CA PRO A 41 -17.59 -17.71 3.11
C PRO A 41 -18.70 -16.96 3.87
N SER A 42 -18.34 -16.00 4.73
CA SER A 42 -19.33 -15.21 5.49
C SER A 42 -19.87 -14.00 4.74
N GLN A 43 -19.25 -13.62 3.61
CA GLN A 43 -19.53 -12.40 2.85
C GLN A 43 -19.41 -11.12 3.68
N GLN A 44 -18.41 -11.06 4.57
CA GLN A 44 -18.21 -9.93 5.48
C GLN A 44 -16.80 -9.35 5.37
N TRP A 45 -16.70 -8.05 5.64
CA TRP A 45 -15.41 -7.38 5.83
C TRP A 45 -14.93 -7.60 7.26
N ILE A 46 -13.72 -8.14 7.39
CA ILE A 46 -13.04 -8.35 8.66
C ILE A 46 -11.90 -7.35 8.76
N LYS A 47 -11.88 -6.54 9.84
CA LYS A 47 -10.73 -5.69 10.16
C LYS A 47 -9.56 -6.60 10.58
N THR A 48 -8.41 -6.44 9.94
CA THR A 48 -7.21 -7.21 10.32
C THR A 48 -6.43 -6.51 11.44
N ALA A 49 -5.37 -7.15 11.92
CA ALA A 49 -4.45 -6.54 12.89
C ALA A 49 -3.44 -5.56 12.24
N ILE A 50 -3.41 -5.47 10.91
CA ILE A 50 -2.43 -4.66 10.18
C ILE A 50 -2.93 -3.22 10.06
N GLU A 51 -2.20 -2.31 10.71
CA GLU A 51 -2.49 -0.88 10.72
C GLU A 51 -1.17 -0.11 10.82
N GLY A 52 -0.92 0.85 9.91
CA GLY A 52 0.34 1.57 9.90
C GLY A 52 0.59 2.45 8.69
N THR A 53 1.86 2.71 8.41
CA THR A 53 2.26 3.59 7.30
C THR A 53 2.27 2.79 6.00
N PHE A 54 1.57 3.29 4.99
CA PHE A 54 1.52 2.70 3.66
C PHE A 54 2.56 3.35 2.75
N PHE A 55 3.27 2.52 2.01
CA PHE A 55 4.24 2.92 0.99
C PHE A 55 3.83 2.29 -0.33
N LEU A 56 3.52 3.11 -1.33
CA LEU A 56 3.49 2.65 -2.71
C LEU A 56 4.94 2.53 -3.19
N VAL A 57 5.33 1.39 -3.72
CA VAL A 57 6.73 1.09 -4.05
C VAL A 57 6.87 0.52 -5.45
N LYS A 58 8.07 0.70 -6.01
CA LYS A 58 8.51 0.05 -7.25
C LYS A 58 9.69 -0.86 -6.95
N ASP A 59 9.64 -2.10 -7.41
CA ASP A 59 10.74 -3.05 -7.26
C ASP A 59 11.80 -2.90 -8.36
N GLN A 60 12.92 -3.62 -8.24
CA GLN A 60 14.02 -3.60 -9.19
C GLN A 60 13.64 -4.10 -10.60
N SER A 61 12.59 -4.91 -10.72
CA SER A 61 12.03 -5.37 -12.00
C SER A 61 11.02 -4.38 -12.58
N GLY A 62 10.75 -3.29 -11.87
CA GLY A 62 9.81 -2.25 -12.25
C GLY A 62 8.36 -2.54 -11.91
N ARG A 63 8.08 -3.63 -11.18
CA ARG A 63 6.73 -3.97 -10.71
C ARG A 63 6.32 -3.04 -9.59
N ILE A 64 5.02 -2.81 -9.49
CA ILE A 64 4.42 -1.93 -8.50
C ILE A 64 3.74 -2.77 -7.45
N GLY A 65 3.91 -2.35 -6.21
CA GLY A 65 3.25 -2.94 -5.07
C GLY A 65 3.13 -1.92 -3.95
N TYR A 66 2.65 -2.38 -2.81
CA TYR A 66 2.62 -1.57 -1.62
C TYR A 66 3.04 -2.34 -0.39
N VAL A 67 3.75 -1.65 0.49
CA VAL A 67 4.12 -2.13 1.82
C VAL A 67 3.31 -1.36 2.85
N ILE A 68 2.75 -2.06 3.83
CA ILE A 68 2.23 -1.45 5.06
C ILE A 68 3.13 -1.90 6.19
N LEU A 69 3.93 -0.96 6.71
CA LEU A 69 4.73 -1.19 7.90
C LEU A 69 3.81 -1.13 9.12
N ASN A 70 3.58 -2.29 9.72
CA ASN A 70 2.59 -2.48 10.76
C ASN A 70 3.09 -1.88 12.08
N ARG A 71 2.22 -1.14 12.79
CA ARG A 71 2.52 -0.57 14.11
C ARG A 71 2.18 -1.52 15.25
N ASN A 72 1.31 -2.49 15.01
CA ASN A 72 0.79 -3.38 16.04
C ASN A 72 1.62 -4.66 16.23
N SER A 73 2.38 -5.06 15.20
CA SER A 73 3.27 -6.23 15.26
C SER A 73 4.38 -6.11 14.21
N PRO A 74 5.41 -6.97 14.26
CA PRO A 74 6.45 -7.04 13.22
C PRO A 74 5.95 -7.59 11.87
N GLU A 75 4.70 -8.06 11.79
CA GLU A 75 4.11 -8.63 10.59
C GLU A 75 3.59 -7.52 9.68
N ASN A 76 4.38 -7.20 8.65
CA ASN A 76 4.07 -6.23 7.63
C ASN A 76 3.26 -6.87 6.48
N LEU A 77 2.53 -6.04 5.73
CA LEU A 77 1.88 -6.47 4.49
C LEU A 77 2.70 -6.00 3.30
N TYR A 78 3.02 -6.90 2.36
CA TYR A 78 3.61 -6.52 1.07
C TYR A 78 2.85 -7.24 -0.06
N LEU A 79 2.17 -6.48 -0.92
CA LEU A 79 1.38 -7.01 -2.03
C LEU A 79 1.73 -6.28 -3.33
N PHE A 80 1.83 -7.04 -4.42
CA PHE A 80 2.00 -6.50 -5.77
C PHE A 80 0.65 -6.12 -6.40
N ILE A 81 0.65 -5.06 -7.20
CA ILE A 81 -0.47 -4.64 -8.04
C ILE A 81 -0.14 -5.06 -9.47
N GLU A 82 -0.55 -6.28 -9.83
CA GLU A 82 -0.28 -6.87 -11.15
C GLU A 82 -1.00 -6.12 -12.28
N ASN A 83 -2.17 -5.56 -11.99
CA ASN A 83 -2.96 -4.76 -12.91
C ASN A 83 -3.71 -3.68 -12.13
N SER A 84 -3.53 -2.41 -12.49
CA SER A 84 -4.20 -1.28 -11.84
C SER A 84 -5.72 -1.36 -11.93
N GLN A 85 -6.27 -2.06 -12.93
CA GLN A 85 -7.71 -2.31 -13.05
C GLN A 85 -8.29 -3.18 -11.91
N ASN A 86 -7.44 -3.91 -11.17
CA ASN A 86 -7.85 -4.69 -10.01
C ASN A 86 -7.96 -3.85 -8.72
N VAL A 87 -7.58 -2.57 -8.78
CA VAL A 87 -7.71 -1.63 -7.67
C VAL A 87 -8.89 -0.72 -7.96
N HIS A 88 -9.85 -0.66 -7.05
CA HIS A 88 -11.05 0.16 -7.19
C HIS A 88 -11.18 1.13 -6.02
N LEU A 89 -11.56 2.36 -6.30
CA LEU A 89 -12.00 3.30 -5.28
C LEU A 89 -13.49 3.08 -5.04
N VAL A 90 -13.86 2.68 -3.82
CA VAL A 90 -15.26 2.47 -3.42
C VAL A 90 -15.47 3.20 -2.10
N ASP A 91 -16.32 4.23 -2.13
CA ASP A 91 -16.56 5.15 -1.01
C ASP A 91 -15.25 5.70 -0.40
N ARG A 92 -14.87 5.23 0.80
CA ARG A 92 -13.67 5.62 1.54
C ARG A 92 -12.59 4.52 1.58
N TYR A 93 -12.63 3.59 0.63
CA TYR A 93 -11.72 2.45 0.58
C TYR A 93 -11.07 2.29 -0.79
N LEU A 94 -9.79 1.89 -0.77
CA LEU A 94 -9.16 1.26 -1.93
C LEU A 94 -9.31 -0.25 -1.83
N ILE A 95 -10.07 -0.82 -2.75
CA ILE A 95 -10.34 -2.24 -2.83
C ILE A 95 -9.39 -2.87 -3.84
N HIS A 96 -8.47 -3.71 -3.37
CA HIS A 96 -7.54 -4.46 -4.20
C HIS A 96 -7.97 -5.91 -4.31
N LYS A 97 -8.29 -6.35 -5.54
CA LYS A 97 -8.60 -7.75 -5.85
C LYS A 97 -7.33 -8.49 -6.25
N LEU A 98 -6.96 -9.49 -5.48
CA LEU A 98 -5.79 -10.33 -5.71
C LEU A 98 -6.12 -11.48 -6.67
N GLN A 99 -5.09 -12.08 -7.28
CA GLN A 99 -5.25 -13.16 -8.27
C GLN A 99 -5.85 -14.44 -7.66
N ASP A 100 -5.63 -14.68 -6.38
CA ASP A 100 -6.12 -15.84 -5.62
C ASP A 100 -7.55 -15.66 -5.07
N ARG A 101 -8.30 -14.70 -5.64
CA ARG A 101 -9.65 -14.29 -5.24
C ARG A 101 -9.73 -13.61 -3.88
N GLN A 102 -8.61 -13.38 -3.18
CA GLN A 102 -8.64 -12.56 -1.98
C GLN A 102 -8.96 -11.11 -2.34
N VAL A 103 -9.70 -10.43 -1.47
CA VAL A 103 -10.02 -9.01 -1.63
C VAL A 103 -9.58 -8.27 -0.38
N VAL A 104 -8.71 -7.29 -0.58
CA VAL A 104 -8.16 -6.44 0.47
C VAL A 104 -8.78 -5.05 0.36
N GLY A 105 -9.29 -4.52 1.47
CA GLY A 105 -9.79 -3.17 1.60
C GLY A 105 -8.79 -2.34 2.38
N LEU A 106 -8.35 -1.22 1.82
CA LEU A 106 -7.46 -0.28 2.48
C LEU A 106 -8.26 0.97 2.85
N TRP A 107 -8.37 1.23 4.15
CA TRP A 107 -8.92 2.47 4.65
C TRP A 107 -7.79 3.42 4.99
N MET A 108 -7.69 4.54 4.28
CA MET A 108 -6.69 5.56 4.55
C MET A 108 -7.30 6.66 5.41
N PHE A 109 -6.59 7.06 6.47
CA PHE A 109 -7.07 8.07 7.41
C PHE A 109 -7.29 9.43 6.73
N ASP A 110 -6.35 9.85 5.87
CA ASP A 110 -6.48 11.05 5.05
C ASP A 110 -7.11 10.70 3.68
N PRO A 111 -8.31 11.21 3.35
CA PRO A 111 -8.92 11.01 2.04
C PRO A 111 -8.10 11.59 0.88
N ASN A 112 -7.25 12.59 1.12
CA ASN A 112 -6.38 13.15 0.10
C ASN A 112 -5.28 12.17 -0.31
N ASP A 113 -4.72 11.43 0.66
CA ASP A 113 -3.77 10.34 0.39
C ASP A 113 -4.42 9.27 -0.48
N MET A 114 -5.65 8.87 -0.14
CA MET A 114 -6.42 7.88 -0.90
C MET A 114 -6.60 8.28 -2.36
N ASN A 115 -7.09 9.49 -2.62
CA ASN A 115 -7.31 9.98 -3.98
C ASN A 115 -6.00 10.15 -4.74
N ARG A 116 -4.95 10.68 -4.09
CA ARG A 116 -3.63 10.84 -4.70
C ARG A 116 -3.04 9.51 -5.12
N ILE A 117 -3.04 8.50 -4.23
CA ILE A 117 -2.51 7.17 -4.49
C ILE A 117 -3.30 6.46 -5.60
N TYR A 118 -4.63 6.54 -5.56
CA TYR A 118 -5.48 5.98 -6.62
C TYR A 118 -5.12 6.57 -8.00
N ASN A 119 -5.01 7.90 -8.09
CA ASN A 119 -4.66 8.58 -9.33
C ASN A 119 -3.27 8.19 -9.82
N ARG A 120 -2.29 8.01 -8.93
CA ARG A 120 -0.94 7.52 -9.30
C ARG A 120 -1.00 6.16 -10.00
N LEU A 121 -1.82 5.23 -9.50
CA LEU A 121 -1.97 3.90 -10.08
C LEU A 121 -2.60 3.90 -11.49
N TYR A 122 -3.48 4.87 -11.78
CA TYR A 122 -4.18 4.95 -13.07
C TYR A 122 -3.44 5.77 -14.12
N HIS A 123 -2.74 6.82 -13.71
CA HIS A 123 -2.02 7.70 -14.64
C HIS A 123 -0.62 7.19 -14.99
N HIS A 124 -0.04 6.32 -14.16
CA HIS A 124 1.18 5.61 -14.52
C HIS A 124 0.77 4.23 -15.04
N LYS A 125 0.45 4.16 -16.34
CA LYS A 125 0.41 2.87 -17.02
C LYS A 125 1.83 2.31 -17.00
N PHE A 126 2.03 1.26 -16.22
CA PHE A 126 3.26 0.45 -16.23
C PHE A 126 3.26 -0.45 -17.47
#